data_AF-A0A8H6TRK6-F1
#
_entry.id   AF-A0A8H6TRK6-F1
#
_cell.length_a   1.000
_cell.length_b   1.000
_cell.length_c   1.000
_cell.angle_alpha   90.00
_cell.angle_beta   90.00
_cell.angle_gamma   90.00
#
_symmetry.space_group_name_H-M   'P 1'
#
loop_
_entity.id
_entity.type
_entity.pdbx_description
1 polymer ?
#
loop_
_entity_poly.entity_id
_entity_poly.type
_entity_poly.pdbx_seq_one_letter_code
_entity_poly.pdbx_strand_id
1 'polypeptide(L)'
;MSAPATIRRLQSHAKLFKERVLDASKPSADPTQLAFFDTLALAASQAADSLLCSSILAGHGSESDEFADAGVYLGQGDFAKGNEKLVLSSLGLEAGKITPVPLNNHIPSTVRGEDTAQLSEFRSQVSQLEHLYCFSNQTGSNSDIIFALIGSRAGAGWGGLLGIGTWSDD
;
A
#
# COMPACT_ATOMS: atom_id res chain seq x y z
N MET A 1 11.14 -23.41 -19.72
CA MET A 1 11.74 -22.07 -19.57
C MET A 1 11.47 -21.64 -18.13
N SER A 2 12.53 -21.46 -17.34
CA SER A 2 12.44 -21.27 -15.88
C SER A 2 12.20 -19.80 -15.55
N ALA A 3 11.29 -19.50 -14.62
CA ALA A 3 11.05 -18.13 -14.16
C ALA A 3 12.31 -17.53 -13.51
N PRO A 4 12.61 -16.23 -13.73
CA PRO A 4 13.75 -15.54 -13.12
C PRO A 4 13.73 -15.63 -11.59
N ALA A 5 14.91 -15.69 -10.97
CA ALA A 5 15.08 -15.86 -9.52
C ALA A 5 14.35 -14.79 -8.68
N THR A 6 14.13 -13.60 -9.23
CA THR A 6 13.38 -12.48 -8.62
C THR A 6 11.89 -12.77 -8.47
N ILE A 7 11.26 -13.42 -9.46
CA ILE A 7 9.84 -13.84 -9.40
C ILE A 7 9.65 -14.92 -8.32
N ARG A 8 10.64 -15.79 -8.11
CA ARG A 8 10.62 -16.75 -6.99
C ARG A 8 10.74 -16.05 -5.63
N ARG A 9 11.49 -14.95 -5.55
CA ARG A 9 11.65 -14.15 -4.32
C ARG A 9 10.37 -13.40 -3.97
N LEU A 10 9.67 -12.85 -4.97
CA LEU A 10 8.35 -12.22 -4.82
C LEU A 10 7.24 -13.23 -4.59
N GLN A 11 7.21 -14.38 -5.27
CA GLN A 11 6.27 -15.44 -4.92
C GLN A 11 6.56 -15.97 -3.52
N SER A 12 7.81 -16.07 -3.09
CA SER A 12 8.12 -16.41 -1.71
C SER A 12 7.77 -15.30 -0.73
N HIS A 13 7.99 -14.02 -1.05
CA HIS A 13 7.69 -12.90 -0.16
C HIS A 13 6.21 -12.55 -0.14
N ALA A 14 5.51 -12.52 -1.27
CA ALA A 14 4.06 -12.36 -1.37
C ALA A 14 3.33 -13.59 -0.82
N LYS A 15 3.85 -14.82 -0.97
CA LYS A 15 3.31 -16.00 -0.29
C LYS A 15 3.62 -15.97 1.20
N LEU A 16 4.81 -15.54 1.63
CA LEU A 16 5.14 -15.27 3.03
C LEU A 16 4.32 -14.10 3.59
N PHE A 17 3.95 -13.11 2.78
CA PHE A 17 3.11 -11.96 3.13
C PHE A 17 1.66 -12.43 3.25
N LYS A 18 1.16 -13.26 2.32
CA LYS A 18 -0.15 -13.92 2.42
C LYS A 18 -0.24 -14.85 3.64
N GLU A 19 0.83 -15.60 3.93
CA GLU A 19 0.91 -16.56 5.05
C GLU A 19 1.17 -15.87 6.41
N ARG A 20 1.86 -14.72 6.46
CA ARG A 20 2.09 -13.95 7.71
C ARG A 20 1.02 -12.90 8.03
N VAL A 21 0.30 -12.38 7.04
CA VAL A 21 -0.86 -11.48 7.27
C VAL A 21 -2.04 -12.26 7.89
N LEU A 22 -2.03 -13.60 7.79
CA LEU A 22 -2.98 -14.51 8.44
C LEU A 22 -2.44 -15.13 9.74
N ASP A 23 -1.64 -14.39 10.52
CA ASP A 23 -1.23 -14.88 11.84
C ASP A 23 -2.44 -14.99 12.78
N ALA A 24 -2.61 -16.19 13.36
CA ALA A 24 -3.83 -16.72 13.97
C ALA A 24 -4.21 -16.08 15.34
N SER A 25 -3.68 -14.89 15.63
CA SER A 25 -3.92 -14.13 16.85
C SER A 25 -4.80 -12.89 16.65
N LYS A 26 -5.12 -12.51 15.41
CA LYS A 26 -6.06 -11.42 15.10
C LYS A 26 -7.49 -11.99 14.99
N PRO A 27 -8.54 -11.29 15.48
CA PRO A 27 -9.91 -11.69 15.22
C PRO A 27 -10.09 -11.84 13.71
N SER A 28 -10.60 -13.00 13.28
CA SER A 28 -10.77 -13.32 11.86
C SER A 28 -11.47 -12.16 11.17
N ALA A 29 -10.76 -11.49 10.26
CA ALA A 29 -11.34 -10.41 9.47
C ALA A 29 -12.63 -10.94 8.81
N ASP A 30 -13.72 -10.17 8.89
CA ASP A 30 -14.94 -10.51 8.17
C ASP A 30 -14.59 -10.57 6.66
N PRO A 31 -15.01 -11.62 5.93
CA PRO A 31 -14.81 -11.71 4.48
C PRO A 31 -15.17 -10.42 3.72
N THR A 32 -16.18 -9.68 4.21
CA THR A 32 -16.61 -8.40 3.66
C THR A 32 -15.55 -7.29 3.82
N GLN A 33 -14.79 -7.31 4.91
CA GLN A 33 -13.70 -6.37 5.17
C GLN A 33 -12.51 -6.66 4.24
N LEU A 34 -12.16 -7.94 4.08
CA LEU A 34 -11.10 -8.35 3.15
C LEU A 34 -11.46 -8.00 1.70
N ALA A 35 -12.71 -8.27 1.29
CA ALA A 35 -13.20 -7.95 -0.05
C ALA A 35 -13.11 -6.45 -0.38
N PHE A 36 -13.27 -5.57 0.62
CA PHE A 36 -13.08 -4.14 0.42
C PHE A 36 -11.62 -3.80 0.10
N PHE A 37 -10.65 -4.32 0.85
CA PHE A 37 -9.23 -4.03 0.59
C PHE A 37 -8.74 -4.67 -0.72
N ASP A 38 -9.30 -5.82 -1.11
CA ASP A 38 -9.07 -6.40 -2.43
C ASP A 38 -9.62 -5.50 -3.55
N THR A 39 -10.83 -4.96 -3.37
CA THR A 39 -11.45 -4.02 -4.33
C THR A 39 -10.65 -2.71 -4.41
N LEU A 40 -10.17 -2.21 -3.26
CA LEU A 40 -9.33 -1.02 -3.17
C LEU A 40 -8.00 -1.22 -3.90
N ALA A 41 -7.35 -2.38 -3.74
CA ALA A 41 -6.12 -2.72 -4.45
C ALA A 41 -6.33 -2.83 -5.96
N LEU A 42 -7.46 -3.42 -6.39
CA LEU A 42 -7.82 -3.48 -7.80
C LEU A 42 -8.04 -2.08 -8.39
N ALA A 43 -8.75 -1.21 -7.69
CA ALA A 43 -8.97 0.17 -8.11
C ALA A 43 -7.65 0.96 -8.19
N ALA A 44 -6.73 0.75 -7.23
CA ALA A 44 -5.40 1.36 -7.26
C ALA A 44 -4.60 0.93 -8.49
N SER A 45 -4.58 -0.38 -8.80
CA SER A 45 -3.92 -0.90 -10.00
C SER A 45 -4.50 -0.30 -11.28
N GLN A 46 -5.82 -0.23 -11.41
CA GLN A 46 -6.47 0.37 -12.58
C GLN A 46 -6.18 1.87 -12.72
N ALA A 47 -6.12 2.59 -11.60
CA ALA A 47 -5.76 4.00 -11.58
C ALA A 47 -4.30 4.20 -11.99
N ALA A 48 -3.38 3.39 -11.46
CA ALA A 48 -1.96 3.42 -11.80
C ALA A 48 -1.75 3.15 -13.31
N ASP A 49 -2.38 2.11 -13.86
CA ASP A 49 -2.35 1.79 -15.29
C ASP A 49 -2.87 2.95 -16.14
N SER A 50 -3.96 3.59 -15.75
CA SER A 50 -4.54 4.73 -16.47
C SER A 50 -3.63 5.96 -16.51
N LEU A 51 -2.72 6.05 -15.55
CA LEU A 51 -1.75 7.13 -15.38
C LEU A 51 -0.35 6.74 -15.84
N LEU A 52 -0.18 5.54 -16.42
CA LEU A 52 1.12 5.02 -16.88
C LEU A 52 2.17 4.97 -15.76
N CYS A 53 1.75 4.68 -14.52
CA CYS A 53 2.65 4.39 -13.41
C CYS A 53 2.41 2.97 -12.87
N SER A 54 3.43 2.37 -12.28
CA SER A 54 3.35 0.99 -11.74
C SER A 54 2.56 0.92 -10.43
N SER A 55 2.64 1.97 -9.62
CA SER A 55 1.95 2.10 -8.33
C SER A 55 1.35 3.49 -8.19
N ILE A 56 0.10 3.57 -7.70
CA ILE A 56 -0.55 4.83 -7.36
C ILE A 56 0.05 5.45 -6.09
N LEU A 57 0.68 4.64 -5.23
CA LEU A 57 1.32 5.14 -4.02
C LEU A 57 2.71 5.70 -4.29
N ALA A 58 3.54 4.97 -5.03
CA ALA A 58 4.87 5.44 -5.43
C ALA A 58 4.78 6.54 -6.51
N GLY A 59 3.72 6.51 -7.32
CA GLY A 59 3.45 7.48 -8.37
C GLY A 59 4.50 7.43 -9.49
N HIS A 60 4.66 8.55 -10.18
CA HIS A 60 5.59 8.66 -11.33
C HIS A 60 7.05 8.83 -10.91
N GLY A 61 7.33 8.91 -9.60
CA GLY A 61 8.69 9.05 -9.07
C GLY A 61 9.43 7.72 -8.91
N SER A 62 8.75 6.59 -9.13
CA SER A 62 9.38 5.27 -9.13
C SER A 62 9.83 4.90 -10.52
N GLU A 63 11.12 4.58 -10.67
CA GLU A 63 11.69 4.08 -11.93
C GLU A 63 11.46 2.57 -12.14
N SER A 64 10.82 1.89 -11.20
CA SER A 64 10.55 0.46 -11.33
C SER A 64 9.16 0.20 -11.91
N ASP A 65 9.16 -0.53 -13.03
CA ASP A 65 7.99 -1.06 -13.73
C ASP A 65 7.37 -2.29 -13.04
N GLU A 66 7.90 -2.74 -11.90
CA GLU A 66 7.60 -4.09 -11.37
C GLU A 66 6.68 -4.14 -10.14
N PHE A 67 6.29 -2.99 -9.58
CA PHE A 67 5.58 -2.94 -8.29
C PHE A 67 4.15 -2.43 -8.41
N ALA A 68 3.18 -3.28 -8.07
CA ALA A 68 1.78 -2.93 -7.91
C ALA A 68 1.42 -2.68 -6.43
N ASP A 69 0.34 -1.93 -6.19
CA ASP A 69 -0.19 -1.72 -4.85
C ASP A 69 -0.93 -2.96 -4.33
N ALA A 70 -0.71 -3.31 -3.06
CA ALA A 70 -1.33 -4.43 -2.37
C ALA A 70 -2.27 -3.97 -1.25
N GLY A 71 -3.46 -4.57 -1.17
CA GLY A 71 -4.39 -4.37 -0.06
C GLY A 71 -3.86 -4.96 1.24
N VAL A 72 -3.97 -4.20 2.34
CA VAL A 72 -3.55 -4.66 3.67
C VAL A 72 -4.66 -4.47 4.70
N TYR A 73 -4.80 -5.44 5.59
CA TYR A 73 -5.68 -5.36 6.77
C TYR A 73 -4.86 -5.42 8.04
N LEU A 74 -5.00 -4.41 8.90
CA LEU A 74 -4.26 -4.29 10.15
C LEU A 74 -5.06 -4.84 11.34
N GLY A 75 -6.39 -4.79 11.27
CA GLY A 75 -7.28 -5.22 12.34
C GLY A 75 -7.88 -4.04 13.12
N GLN A 76 -8.47 -4.37 14.27
CA GLN A 76 -8.87 -3.37 15.25
C GLN A 76 -7.63 -2.82 15.96
N GLY A 77 -7.65 -1.53 16.33
CA GLY A 77 -6.53 -0.89 17.02
C GLY A 77 -6.48 0.61 16.77
N ASP A 78 -5.35 1.22 17.13
CA ASP A 78 -5.03 2.61 16.80
C ASP A 78 -3.82 2.62 15.87
N PHE A 79 -4.08 2.73 14.58
CA PHE A 79 -3.07 2.86 13.54
C PHE A 79 -3.11 4.25 12.90
N ALA A 80 -3.62 5.25 13.63
CA ALA A 80 -3.67 6.63 13.15
C ALA A 80 -2.29 7.21 12.90
N LYS A 81 -2.26 8.35 12.22
CA LYS A 81 -1.04 9.12 11.95
C LYS A 81 -0.24 9.33 13.25
N GLY A 82 1.07 9.06 13.20
CA GLY A 82 1.95 9.00 14.36
C GLY A 82 2.27 7.58 14.84
N ASN A 83 1.50 6.57 14.39
CA ASN A 83 1.71 5.15 14.70
C ASN A 83 2.32 4.36 13.52
N GLU A 84 3.07 5.01 12.63
CA GLU A 84 3.63 4.40 11.42
C GLU A 84 4.52 3.18 11.72
N LYS A 85 5.30 3.26 12.81
CA LYS A 85 6.12 2.12 13.26
C LYS A 85 5.28 0.91 13.66
N LEU A 86 4.11 1.16 14.27
CA LEU A 86 3.18 0.10 14.65
C LEU A 86 2.57 -0.55 13.41
N VAL A 87 2.20 0.24 12.39
CA VAL A 87 1.76 -0.25 11.07
C VAL A 87 2.81 -1.18 10.48
N LEU A 88 4.06 -0.71 10.37
CA LEU A 88 5.16 -1.49 9.80
C LEU A 88 5.41 -2.78 10.58
N SER A 89 5.50 -2.71 11.91
CA SER A 89 5.71 -3.89 12.75
C SER A 89 4.56 -4.92 12.63
N SER A 90 3.31 -4.44 12.46
CA SER A 90 2.13 -5.30 12.29
C SER A 90 2.10 -6.02 10.94
N LEU A 91 2.88 -5.53 9.98
CA LEU A 91 3.11 -6.15 8.67
C LEU A 91 4.43 -6.95 8.63
N GLY A 92 5.16 -7.03 9.75
CA GLY A 92 6.47 -7.67 9.83
C GLY A 92 7.56 -6.93 9.07
N LEU A 93 7.41 -5.61 8.89
CA LEU A 93 8.34 -4.74 8.19
C LEU A 93 9.17 -3.93 9.19
N GLU A 94 10.44 -3.76 8.87
CA GLU A 94 11.36 -2.94 9.67
C GLU A 94 11.10 -1.44 9.45
N ALA A 95 11.16 -0.68 10.54
CA ALA A 95 11.06 0.77 10.47
C ALA A 95 12.42 1.39 10.14
N GLY A 96 12.47 2.21 9.09
CA GLY A 96 13.61 3.02 8.71
C GLY A 96 13.28 4.51 8.80
N LYS A 97 13.64 5.28 7.76
CA LYS A 97 13.30 6.69 7.67
C LYS A 97 11.85 6.83 7.18
N ILE A 98 10.98 7.20 8.11
CA ILE A 98 9.56 7.42 7.84
C ILE A 98 9.33 8.88 7.44
N THR A 99 8.74 9.10 6.28
CA THR A 99 8.45 10.44 5.75
C THR A 99 6.96 10.56 5.42
N PRO A 100 6.23 11.54 5.98
CA PRO A 100 4.84 11.77 5.59
C PRO A 100 4.74 12.12 4.10
N VAL A 101 3.77 11.52 3.42
CA VAL A 101 3.45 11.83 2.02
C VAL A 101 2.13 12.61 2.03
N PRO A 102 2.12 13.89 1.62
CA PRO A 102 0.90 14.69 1.56
C PRO A 102 -0.17 14.04 0.68
N LEU A 103 -1.42 14.20 1.08
CA LEU A 103 -2.58 13.77 0.30
C LEU A 103 -3.26 14.99 -0.32
N ASN A 104 -3.53 14.93 -1.61
CA ASN A 104 -4.34 15.89 -2.35
C ASN A 104 -5.61 15.17 -2.81
N ASN A 105 -6.77 15.54 -2.25
CA ASN A 105 -8.04 14.87 -2.53
C ASN A 105 -7.99 13.34 -2.38
N HIS A 106 -7.41 12.86 -1.26
CA HIS A 106 -7.21 11.45 -0.93
C HIS A 106 -6.18 10.69 -1.78
N ILE A 107 -5.46 11.37 -2.68
CA ILE A 107 -4.40 10.78 -3.51
C ILE A 107 -3.03 11.25 -3.03
N PRO A 108 -2.02 10.36 -2.94
CA PRO A 108 -0.65 10.76 -2.66
C PRO A 108 -0.13 11.83 -3.62
N SER A 109 0.57 12.84 -3.10
CA SER A 109 1.17 13.91 -3.91
C SER A 109 2.27 13.44 -4.86
N THR A 110 2.66 12.16 -4.79
CA THR A 110 3.54 11.46 -5.73
C THR A 110 2.88 11.19 -7.08
N VAL A 111 1.54 11.16 -7.12
CA VAL A 111 0.76 11.00 -8.35
C VAL A 111 0.69 12.33 -9.10
N ARG A 112 0.99 12.28 -10.39
CA ARG A 112 0.84 13.39 -11.33
C ARG A 112 -0.04 12.91 -12.48
N GLY A 113 -0.67 13.83 -13.20
CA GLY A 113 -1.50 13.50 -14.36
C GLY A 113 -2.89 14.09 -14.29
N GLU A 114 -3.64 13.91 -15.38
CA GLU A 114 -5.02 14.34 -15.49
C GLU A 114 -5.96 13.39 -14.78
N ASP A 115 -7.17 13.87 -14.48
CA ASP A 115 -8.17 13.06 -13.80
C ASP A 115 -8.78 12.06 -14.78
N THR A 116 -8.55 10.76 -14.53
CA THR A 116 -9.15 9.67 -15.30
C THR A 116 -10.37 9.12 -14.56
N ALA A 117 -11.23 8.39 -15.28
CA ALA A 117 -12.36 7.70 -14.66
C ALA A 117 -11.89 6.68 -13.60
N GLN A 118 -10.77 6.01 -13.86
CA GLN A 118 -10.15 5.02 -12.96
C GLN A 118 -9.60 5.69 -11.70
N LEU A 119 -8.94 6.85 -11.84
CA LEU A 119 -8.48 7.64 -10.70
C LEU A 119 -9.64 8.15 -9.86
N SER A 120 -10.74 8.57 -10.50
CA SER A 120 -11.96 8.97 -9.82
C SER A 120 -12.61 7.82 -9.04
N GLU A 121 -12.66 6.61 -9.62
CA GLU A 121 -13.15 5.41 -8.94
C GLU A 121 -12.25 5.05 -7.75
N PHE A 122 -10.93 5.08 -7.92
CA PHE A 122 -9.99 4.88 -6.82
C PHE A 122 -10.22 5.89 -5.69
N ARG A 123 -10.39 7.18 -6.00
CA ARG A 123 -10.74 8.21 -5.00
C ARG A 123 -12.05 7.89 -4.29
N SER A 124 -13.06 7.43 -5.01
CA SER A 124 -14.34 7.02 -4.44
C SER A 124 -14.15 5.90 -3.41
N GLN A 125 -13.36 4.87 -3.73
CA GLN A 125 -13.05 3.78 -2.80
C GLN A 125 -12.27 4.28 -1.57
N VAL A 126 -11.23 5.09 -1.78
CA VAL A 126 -10.41 5.63 -0.69
C VAL A 126 -11.20 6.57 0.23
N SER A 127 -12.16 7.33 -0.31
CA SER A 127 -13.00 8.25 0.48
C SER A 127 -13.91 7.56 1.50
N GLN A 128 -14.08 6.25 1.38
CA GLN A 128 -14.79 5.43 2.38
C GLN A 128 -13.91 5.15 3.62
N LEU A 129 -12.61 5.48 3.56
CA LEU A 129 -11.70 5.40 4.70
C LEU A 129 -11.70 6.72 5.47
N GLU A 130 -11.77 6.60 6.79
CA GLU A 130 -11.58 7.65 7.78
C GLU A 130 -10.13 7.69 8.25
N HIS A 131 -9.71 8.82 8.84
CA HIS A 131 -8.37 9.01 9.40
C HIS A 131 -7.23 8.69 8.41
N LEU A 132 -7.49 8.89 7.12
CA LEU A 132 -6.59 8.55 6.02
C LEU A 132 -5.28 9.35 6.09
N TYR A 133 -4.16 8.65 5.95
CA TYR A 133 -2.84 9.27 5.81
C TYR A 133 -1.91 8.39 4.97
N CYS A 134 -0.89 9.02 4.39
CA CYS A 134 0.12 8.33 3.61
C CYS A 134 1.52 8.64 4.15
N PHE A 135 2.40 7.65 4.10
CA PHE A 135 3.81 7.79 4.44
C PHE A 135 4.67 6.87 3.59
N SER A 136 5.95 7.22 3.48
CA SER A 136 6.98 6.36 2.94
C SER A 136 7.92 5.89 4.04
N ASN A 137 8.54 4.74 3.85
CA ASN A 137 9.51 4.12 4.75
C ASN A 137 10.70 3.61 3.92
N GLN A 138 11.86 4.23 4.11
CA GLN A 138 13.11 3.82 3.49
C GLN A 138 13.97 3.06 4.51
N THR A 139 14.26 1.79 4.24
CA THR A 139 15.04 0.93 5.15
C THR A 139 16.47 0.77 4.67
N GLY A 140 17.43 1.20 5.50
CA GLY A 140 18.85 1.02 5.22
C GLY A 140 19.34 1.77 3.97
N SER A 141 20.33 1.20 3.29
CA SER A 141 20.93 1.71 2.05
C SER A 141 20.32 1.11 0.79
N ASN A 142 19.19 0.40 0.90
CA ASN A 142 18.50 -0.13 -0.27
C ASN A 142 17.73 0.99 -0.96
N SER A 143 17.68 0.94 -2.29
CA SER A 143 16.89 1.84 -3.14
C SER A 143 15.38 1.66 -2.96
N ASP A 144 14.94 0.63 -2.24
CA ASP A 144 13.53 0.29 -2.08
C ASP A 144 12.89 1.18 -1.00
N ILE A 145 11.79 1.85 -1.38
CA ILE A 145 10.97 2.67 -0.52
C ILE A 145 9.58 2.05 -0.45
N ILE A 146 9.12 1.72 0.75
CA ILE A 146 7.75 1.27 0.99
C ILE A 146 6.86 2.50 1.12
N PHE A 147 5.78 2.56 0.37
CA PHE A 147 4.71 3.54 0.55
C PHE A 147 3.51 2.86 1.18
N ALA A 148 2.88 3.52 2.15
CA ALA A 148 1.70 3.01 2.83
C ALA A 148 0.63 4.11 2.88
N LEU A 149 -0.57 3.78 2.39
CA LEU A 149 -1.78 4.59 2.55
C LEU A 149 -2.69 3.86 3.52
N ILE A 150 -2.89 4.43 4.70
CA ILE A 150 -3.57 3.78 5.81
C ILE A 150 -4.78 4.60 6.22
N GLY A 151 -5.89 3.93 6.49
CA GLY A 151 -7.09 4.52 7.06
C GLY A 151 -7.89 3.49 7.86
N SER A 152 -8.87 3.99 8.60
CA SER A 152 -9.85 3.15 9.29
C SER A 152 -11.16 3.17 8.55
N ARG A 153 -11.99 2.15 8.76
CA ARG A 153 -13.40 2.19 8.37
C ARG A 153 -14.25 1.80 9.56
N ALA A 154 -15.30 2.59 9.84
CA ALA A 154 -16.19 2.36 10.97
C ALA A 154 -16.73 0.92 10.96
N GLY A 155 -16.52 0.19 12.07
CA GLY A 155 -16.92 -1.21 12.21
C GLY A 155 -16.04 -2.24 11.46
N ALA A 156 -15.09 -1.80 10.63
CA ALA A 156 -14.20 -2.67 9.86
C ALA A 156 -12.77 -2.75 10.42
N GLY A 157 -12.33 -1.71 11.13
CA GLY A 157 -10.95 -1.59 11.64
C GLY A 157 -10.04 -0.84 10.67
N TRP A 158 -8.73 -1.02 10.81
CA TRP A 158 -7.70 -0.35 10.04
C TRP A 158 -7.15 -1.20 8.90
N GLY A 159 -6.75 -0.54 7.82
CA GLY A 159 -6.11 -1.14 6.67
C GLY A 159 -5.80 -0.11 5.61
N GLY A 160 -5.56 -0.56 4.38
CA GLY A 160 -5.35 0.32 3.25
C GLY A 160 -4.51 -0.34 2.17
N LEU A 161 -3.51 0.39 1.66
CA LEU A 161 -2.65 -0.04 0.58
C LEU A 161 -1.18 0.06 0.95
N LEU A 162 -0.39 -0.84 0.39
CA LEU A 162 1.07 -0.83 0.47
C LEU A 162 1.65 -0.98 -0.93
N GLY A 163 2.56 -0.09 -1.29
CA GLY A 163 3.27 -0.06 -2.56
C GLY A 163 4.77 -0.05 -2.30
N ILE A 164 5.54 -0.48 -3.30
CA ILE A 164 7.01 -0.39 -3.27
C ILE A 164 7.41 0.48 -4.45
N GLY A 165 8.28 1.45 -4.21
CA GLY A 165 8.96 2.19 -5.26
C GLY A 165 10.46 1.99 -5.12
N THR A 166 11.19 2.19 -6.21
CA THR A 166 12.65 2.31 -6.16
C THR A 166 13.04 3.76 -6.39
N TRP A 167 13.96 4.24 -5.58
CA TRP A 167 14.62 5.52 -5.79
C TRP A 167 16.10 5.27 -6.06
N SER A 168 16.55 5.70 -7.24
CA SER A 168 17.97 5.81 -7.53
C SER A 168 18.44 7.12 -6.90
N ASP A 169 19.20 7.07 -5.82
CA ASP A 169 20.01 8.22 -5.41
C ASP A 169 21.07 8.41 -6.50
N ASP A 170 21.04 9.55 -7.21
CA ASP A 170 22.16 10.03 -8.04
C ASP A 170 23.39 10.33 -7.18
#